data_AF-A0A382N0Z2-F1
#
_entry.id   AF-A0A382N0Z2-F1
#
_cell.length_a   1.000
_cell.length_b   1.000
_cell.length_c   1.000
_cell.angle_alpha   90.00
_cell.angle_beta   90.00
_cell.angle_gamma   90.00
#
_symmetry.space_group_name_H-M   'P 1'
#
loop_
_entity.id
_entity.type
_entity.pdbx_description
1 polymer ?
#
loop_
_entity_poly.entity_id
_entity_poly.type
_entity_poly.pdbx_seq_one_letter_code
_entity_poly.pdbx_strand_id
1 'polypeptide(L)' 'MDSDFDFLIVGAGFSGLVLAERLSTQLGRSSLVVDKRDHIGGNAYDYVDPAGVRVHKYGPHYFRTNSDRVVQYLS' A
#
# COMPACT_ATOMS: atom_id res chain seq x y z
N MET A 1 -15.51 24.21 7.29
CA MET A 1 -14.80 23.11 7.99
C MET A 1 -13.63 22.79 7.10
N ASP A 2 -12.42 23.16 7.52
CA ASP A 2 -11.23 22.61 6.86
C ASP A 2 -11.20 21.12 7.20
N SER A 3 -11.12 20.27 6.18
CA SER A 3 -10.92 18.85 6.40
C SER A 3 -9.48 18.63 6.83
N ASP A 4 -9.26 17.79 7.85
CA ASP A 4 -7.92 17.43 8.33
C ASP A 4 -7.05 16.77 7.24
N PHE A 5 -7.65 16.37 6.12
CA PHE A 5 -7.01 15.71 4.99
C PHE A 5 -7.31 16.40 3.66
N ASP A 6 -6.31 16.51 2.79
CA ASP A 6 -6.46 16.97 1.40
C ASP A 6 -7.14 15.89 0.52
N PHE A 7 -6.88 14.60 0.79
CA PHE A 7 -7.37 13.47 -0.01
C PHE A 7 -8.01 12.36 0.83
N LEU A 8 -9.06 11.74 0.29
CA LEU A 8 -9.59 10.45 0.76
C LEU A 8 -9.23 9.37 -0.26
N ILE A 9 -8.55 8.31 0.20
CA ILE A 9 -8.13 7.18 -0.62
C ILE A 9 -8.82 5.92 -0.09
N VAL A 10 -9.63 5.29 -0.95
CA VAL A 10 -10.35 4.05 -0.61
C VAL A 10 -9.62 2.85 -1.19
N GLY A 11 -9.08 2.01 -0.32
CA GLY A 11 -8.27 0.84 -0.61
C GLY A 11 -6.80 1.06 -0.28
N ALA A 12 -6.27 0.26 0.64
CA ALA A 12 -4.88 0.27 1.09
C ALA A 12 -4.01 -0.78 0.35
N GLY A 13 -4.33 -1.08 -0.91
CA GLY A 13 -3.47 -1.86 -1.80
C GLY A 13 -2.37 -1.01 -2.45
N PHE A 14 -1.58 -1.60 -3.36
CA PHE A 14 -0.50 -0.87 -4.05
C PHE A 14 -0.96 0.45 -4.67
N SER A 15 -2.08 0.47 -5.40
CA SER A 15 -2.55 1.71 -6.03
C SER A 15 -2.82 2.83 -5.03
N GLY A 16 -3.50 2.53 -3.91
CA GLY A 16 -3.82 3.54 -2.90
C GLY A 16 -2.60 3.98 -2.10
N LEU A 17 -1.74 3.05 -1.69
CA LEU A 17 -0.54 3.36 -0.90
C LEU A 17 0.52 4.09 -1.71
N VAL A 18 0.72 3.74 -2.99
CA VAL A 18 1.61 4.48 -3.88
C VAL A 18 1.09 5.90 -4.09
N LEU A 19 -0.22 6.07 -4.30
CA LEU A 19 -0.80 7.41 -4.44
C LEU A 19 -0.61 8.24 -3.15
N ALA A 20 -0.93 7.65 -1.99
CA ALA A 20 -0.79 8.31 -0.69
C ALA A 20 0.66 8.74 -0.43
N GLU A 21 1.62 7.85 -0.67
CA GLU A 21 3.05 8.15 -0.51
C GLU A 21 3.47 9.29 -1.44
N ARG A 22 3.13 9.24 -2.73
CA ARG A 22 3.52 10.29 -3.68
C ARG A 22 2.88 11.63 -3.38
N LEU A 23 1.61 11.66 -2.98
CA LEU A 23 0.90 12.88 -2.55
C LEU A 23 1.60 13.49 -1.32
N SER A 24 2.00 12.67 -0.36
CA SER A 24 2.69 13.13 0.84
C SER A 24 4.11 13.61 0.55
N THR A 25 4.95 12.78 -0.08
CA THR A 25 6.40 13.04 -0.18
C THR A 25 6.76 14.04 -1.27
N GLN A 26 5.95 14.16 -2.31
CA GLN A 26 6.27 15.02 -3.46
C GLN A 26 5.48 16.32 -3.47
N LEU A 27 4.28 16.33 -2.87
CA LEU A 27 3.37 17.46 -2.93
C LEU A 27 3.04 18.03 -1.54
N GLY A 28 3.48 17.37 -0.45
CA GLY A 28 3.20 17.81 0.92
C GLY A 28 1.72 17.74 1.29
N ARG A 29 0.95 16.86 0.66
CA ARG A 29 -0.51 16.73 0.84
C ARG A 29 -0.87 15.60 1.79
N SER A 30 -1.80 15.85 2.70
CA SER A 30 -2.28 14.85 3.65
C SER A 30 -3.32 13.94 3.00
N SER A 31 -3.33 12.65 3.37
CA SER A 31 -4.27 11.66 2.86
C SER A 31 -4.86 10.84 4.00
N LEU A 32 -6.19 10.67 3.98
CA LEU A 32 -6.89 9.65 4.77
C LEU A 32 -7.03 8.40 3.91
N VAL A 33 -6.29 7.35 4.25
CA VAL A 33 -6.39 6.04 3.58
C VAL A 33 -7.31 5.14 4.40
N VAL A 34 -8.35 4.61 3.77
CA VAL A 34 -9.30 3.68 4.40
C VAL A 34 -9.34 2.37 3.62
N ASP A 35 -9.46 1.25 4.33
CA ASP A 35 -9.72 -0.04 3.72
C ASP A 35 -10.84 -0.73 4.51
N LYS A 36 -11.63 -1.57 3.84
CA LYS A 36 -12.66 -2.38 4.50
C LYS A 36 -12.01 -3.56 5.26
N ARG A 37 -10.83 -3.99 4.83
CA ARG A 37 -10.09 -5.09 5.45
C ARG A 37 -9.45 -4.64 6.76
N ASP A 38 -9.16 -5.60 7.62
CA ASP A 38 -8.48 -5.44 8.90
C ASP A 38 -6.96 -5.28 8.77
N HIS A 39 -6.45 -5.11 7.54
CA HIS A 39 -5.03 -4.94 7.24
C HIS A 39 -4.83 -4.12 5.96
N ILE A 40 -3.62 -3.61 5.79
CA ILE A 40 -3.16 -2.94 4.57
C ILE A 40 -2.62 -3.95 3.54
N GLY A 41 -2.16 -3.47 2.38
CA GLY A 41 -1.49 -4.28 1.35
C GLY A 41 -2.44 -4.89 0.31
N GLY A 42 -3.76 -4.78 0.49
CA GLY A 42 -4.72 -5.38 -0.43
C GLY A 42 -4.50 -6.90 -0.52
N ASN A 43 -4.42 -7.45 -1.74
CA ASN A 43 -4.14 -8.88 -1.93
C ASN A 43 -2.67 -9.24 -1.69
N ALA A 44 -1.76 -8.26 -1.73
CA ALA A 44 -0.34 -8.48 -1.46
C ALA A 44 -0.01 -8.55 0.03
N TYR A 45 -1.01 -8.50 0.91
CA TYR A 45 -0.83 -8.66 2.35
C TYR A 45 -0.27 -10.05 2.69
N ASP A 46 0.77 -10.05 3.52
CA ASP A 46 1.33 -11.22 4.16
C ASP A 46 1.21 -11.11 5.69
N TYR A 47 1.36 -12.24 6.37
CA TYR A 47 1.39 -12.32 7.81
C TYR A 47 2.31 -13.46 8.25
N VAL A 48 2.74 -13.42 9.52
CA VAL A 48 3.46 -14.54 10.13
C VAL A 48 2.41 -15.43 10.81
N ASP A 49 2.33 -16.69 10.41
CA ASP A 49 1.40 -17.66 10.98
C ASP A 49 1.87 -18.17 12.37
N PRO A 50 1.06 -18.96 13.10
CA PRO A 50 1.45 -19.49 14.40
C PRO A 50 2.68 -20.41 14.40
N ALA A 51 3.08 -20.94 13.23
CA ALA A 51 4.29 -21.75 13.07
C ALA A 51 5.54 -20.89 12.81
N GLY A 52 5.40 -19.56 12.75
CA GLY A 52 6.50 -18.63 12.47
C GLY A 52 6.81 -18.47 10.99
N VAL A 53 5.94 -18.95 10.09
CA VAL A 53 6.14 -18.88 8.64
C VAL A 53 5.44 -17.65 8.07
N ARG A 54 6.12 -16.91 7.19
CA ARG A 54 5.53 -15.79 6.46
C ARG A 54 4.69 -16.32 5.30
N VAL A 55 3.39 -16.00 5.31
CA VAL A 55 2.39 -16.50 4.37
C VAL A 55 1.66 -15.35 3.70
N HIS A 56 1.49 -15.44 2.38
CA HIS A 56 0.67 -14.49 1.64
C HIS A 56 -0.80 -14.89 1.80
N LYS A 57 -1.59 -14.04 2.45
CA LYS A 57 -2.98 -14.37 2.85
C LYS A 57 -3.87 -14.71 1.65
N TYR A 58 -3.59 -14.12 0.49
CA TYR A 58 -4.41 -14.23 -0.72
C TYR A 58 -3.71 -14.94 -1.88
N GLY A 59 -2.87 -15.93 -1.56
CA GLY A 59 -2.09 -16.67 -2.54
C GLY A 59 -0.75 -16.02 -2.85
N PRO A 60 0.14 -16.72 -3.56
CA PRO A 60 1.50 -16.26 -3.80
C PRO A 60 1.55 -15.00 -4.65
N HIS A 61 2.43 -14.07 -4.28
CA HIS A 61 2.64 -12.78 -4.94
C HIS A 61 4.14 -12.58 -5.15
N TYR A 62 4.63 -12.79 -6.36
CA TYR A 62 6.03 -12.60 -6.70
C TYR A 62 6.18 -11.29 -7.46
N PHE A 63 6.99 -10.38 -6.93
CA PHE A 63 7.26 -9.12 -7.62
C PHE A 63 8.11 -9.38 -8.86
N ARG A 64 7.63 -8.92 -10.02
CA ARG A 64 8.35 -8.99 -11.29
C ARG A 64 7.98 -7.78 -12.14
N THR A 65 8.99 -7.09 -12.64
CA THR A 65 8.83 -6.00 -13.60
C THR A 65 10.08 -5.87 -14.45
N ASN A 66 9.93 -5.35 -15.67
CA ASN A 66 11.06 -4.92 -16.52
C ASN A 66 11.31 -3.41 -16.40
N SER A 67 10.62 -2.72 -15.49
CA SER A 67 10.72 -1.27 -15.33
C SER A 67 11.72 -0.91 -14.23
N ASP A 68 12.87 -0.41 -14.62
CA ASP A 68 13.90 0.07 -13.69
C ASP A 68 13.36 1.15 -12.77
N ARG A 69 12.52 2.06 -13.29
CA ARG A 69 11.86 3.10 -12.49
C ARG A 69 11.03 2.51 -11.34
N VAL A 70 10.31 1.41 -11.58
CA VAL A 70 9.49 0.78 -10.54
C VAL A 70 10.39 0.06 -9.53
N VAL A 71 11.46 -0.60 -9.99
CA VAL A 71 12.45 -1.23 -9.09
C VAL A 71 13.10 -0.17 -8.20
N GLN A 72 13.58 0.93 -8.78
CA GLN A 72 14.18 2.05 -8.05
C GLN A 72 13.21 2.71 -7.07
N TYR A 73 11.91 2.72 -7.37
CA TYR A 73 10.91 3.28 -6.48
C TYR A 73 10.61 2.39 -5.26
N LEU A 74 10.70 1.06 -5.42
CA LEU A 74 10.36 0.08 -4.37
C LEU A 74 11.56 -0.44 -3.56
N SER A 75 12.80 -0.06 -3.91
CA SER A 75 14.05 -0.53 -3.29
C SER A 75 14.66 0.53 -2.39
#